data_AF-A0A372QAD2-F1
#
_entry.id   AF-A0A372QAD2-F1
#
_cell.length_a   1.000
_cell.length_b   1.000
_cell.length_c   1.000
_cell.angle_alpha   90.00
_cell.angle_beta   90.00
_cell.angle_gamma   90.00
#
_symmetry.space_group_name_H-M   'P 1'
#
loop_
_entity.id
_entity.type
_entity.pdbx_description
1 polymer ?
#
loop_
_entity_poly.entity_id
_entity_poly.type
_entity_poly.pdbx_seq_one_letter_code
_entity_poly.pdbx_strand_id
1 'polypeptide(L)'
;MTEKKITLDENNSHSKTLDKISVWLTQLPHSIKSDIWRRLTTRKYPLTVEEASSIHPVVEELLNREVTNYLKKKDRQRLKTTANTTPGGNDTLNRLVLFEQSLSEREKEMTDRESLLRQREEEHTKKLEHAKLEIQKTITNKIKMENEAYLSAESKRLQDEHDRFVDELRSLKKKLEEQYNNQIQRIASREAAMSKSIEEKDKKIAFSKGLIQETKKTLTSAEKSINMLENKNQILEDIISAKEEKILSLYDLFTSFVPSQANDSTIEPKKYTTTYERDRWYNLRKDIEFDPEIRKKYTFRRKNEIQEHLFEGPDRRGIWAN
;
A
#
# COMPACT_ATOMS: atom_id res chain seq x y z
N MET A 1 -129.08 -49.27 64.22
CA MET A 1 -127.83 -50.00 63.94
C MET A 1 -126.76 -48.96 63.65
N THR A 2 -125.75 -48.94 64.53
CA THR A 2 -124.42 -48.28 64.48
C THR A 2 -124.17 -47.17 63.46
N GLU A 3 -124.58 -45.94 63.76
CA GLU A 3 -124.08 -44.72 63.10
C GLU A 3 -124.55 -43.47 63.89
N LYS A 4 -124.04 -43.27 65.12
CA LYS A 4 -124.31 -42.02 65.88
C LYS A 4 -123.46 -41.76 67.14
N LYS A 5 -122.27 -42.36 67.27
CA LYS A 5 -121.44 -42.19 68.48
C LYS A 5 -119.98 -41.77 68.25
N ILE A 6 -119.63 -41.29 67.05
CA ILE A 6 -118.26 -40.87 66.71
C ILE A 6 -118.15 -39.33 66.50
N THR A 7 -119.25 -38.61 66.27
CA THR A 7 -119.21 -37.19 65.86
C THR A 7 -119.27 -36.14 66.99
N LEU A 8 -119.25 -36.55 68.27
CA LEU A 8 -119.34 -35.62 69.41
C LEU A 8 -118.00 -35.39 70.15
N ASP A 9 -117.03 -36.30 70.05
CA ASP A 9 -115.69 -36.11 70.65
C ASP A 9 -114.71 -35.34 69.74
N GLU A 10 -114.90 -35.39 68.42
CA GLU A 10 -114.04 -34.65 67.47
C GLU A 10 -114.25 -33.13 67.54
N ASN A 11 -115.48 -32.67 67.78
CA ASN A 11 -115.80 -31.24 67.83
C ASN A 11 -115.25 -30.54 69.09
N ASN A 12 -115.14 -31.25 70.22
CA ASN A 12 -114.56 -30.71 71.46
C ASN A 12 -113.01 -30.67 71.41
N SER A 13 -112.40 -31.56 70.63
CA SER A 13 -110.95 -31.54 70.36
C SER A 13 -110.56 -30.46 69.35
N HIS A 14 -111.44 -30.19 68.36
CA HIS A 14 -111.24 -29.16 67.33
C HIS A 14 -111.21 -27.73 67.89
N SER A 15 -112.08 -27.43 68.86
CA SER A 15 -112.15 -26.10 69.50
C SER A 15 -110.90 -25.79 70.34
N LYS A 16 -110.36 -26.77 71.08
CA LYS A 16 -109.17 -26.57 71.95
C LYS A 16 -107.86 -26.35 71.19
N THR A 17 -107.78 -26.85 69.96
CA THR A 17 -106.60 -26.74 69.09
C THR A 17 -106.59 -25.44 68.31
N LEU A 18 -107.75 -24.95 67.86
CA LEU A 18 -107.87 -23.60 67.28
C LEU A 18 -107.48 -22.50 68.29
N ASP A 19 -107.86 -22.65 69.56
CA ASP A 19 -107.43 -21.74 70.63
C ASP A 19 -105.90 -21.75 70.81
N LYS A 20 -105.24 -22.91 70.76
CA LYS A 20 -103.77 -23.02 70.85
C LYS A 20 -103.06 -22.35 69.68
N ILE A 21 -103.54 -22.55 68.45
CA ILE A 21 -102.97 -21.94 67.25
C ILE A 21 -103.09 -20.41 67.32
N SER A 22 -104.21 -19.89 67.82
CA SER A 22 -104.40 -18.44 68.03
C SER A 22 -103.36 -17.86 69.00
N VAL A 23 -103.05 -18.57 70.09
CA VAL A 23 -102.06 -18.16 71.10
C VAL A 23 -100.65 -18.16 70.51
N TRP A 24 -100.25 -19.14 69.72
CA TRP A 24 -98.94 -19.15 69.08
C TRP A 24 -98.79 -18.05 68.04
N LEU A 25 -99.84 -17.77 67.29
CA LEU A 25 -99.84 -16.64 66.37
C LEU A 25 -99.66 -15.34 67.17
N THR A 26 -100.32 -15.10 68.29
CA THR A 26 -100.08 -13.83 69.03
C THR A 26 -98.63 -13.65 69.52
N GLN A 27 -97.86 -14.73 69.75
CA GLN A 27 -96.47 -14.66 70.24
C GLN A 27 -95.41 -14.38 69.15
N LEU A 28 -95.75 -14.54 67.87
CA LEU A 28 -94.80 -14.37 66.76
C LEU A 28 -94.89 -12.99 66.09
N PRO A 29 -93.74 -12.36 65.75
CA PRO A 29 -93.70 -11.18 64.89
C PRO A 29 -94.30 -11.44 63.50
N HIS A 30 -94.81 -10.38 62.87
CA HIS A 30 -95.49 -10.46 61.57
C HIS A 30 -94.60 -11.06 60.45
N SER A 31 -93.30 -10.75 60.46
CA SER A 31 -92.34 -11.29 59.48
C SER A 31 -92.18 -12.80 59.57
N ILE A 32 -92.19 -13.37 60.78
CA ILE A 32 -92.07 -14.83 60.99
C ILE A 32 -93.37 -15.53 60.62
N LYS A 33 -94.53 -14.94 60.94
CA LYS A 33 -95.84 -15.45 60.49
C LYS A 33 -95.92 -15.55 58.97
N SER A 34 -95.48 -14.51 58.26
CA SER A 34 -95.48 -14.46 56.80
C SER A 34 -94.56 -15.53 56.19
N ASP A 35 -93.40 -15.78 56.79
CA ASP A 35 -92.49 -16.86 56.35
C ASP A 35 -93.08 -18.26 56.58
N ILE A 36 -93.73 -18.49 57.72
CA ILE A 36 -94.44 -19.76 58.00
C ILE A 36 -95.52 -20.00 56.94
N TRP A 37 -96.37 -19.00 56.68
CA TRP A 37 -97.41 -19.09 55.66
C TRP A 37 -96.85 -19.40 54.27
N ARG A 38 -95.78 -18.72 53.88
CA ARG A 38 -95.09 -19.00 52.61
C ARG A 38 -94.60 -20.45 52.57
N ARG A 39 -94.02 -20.98 53.64
CA ARG A 39 -93.49 -22.37 53.66
C ARG A 39 -94.59 -23.43 53.59
N LEU A 40 -95.78 -23.16 54.12
CA LEU A 40 -96.92 -24.07 54.04
C LEU A 40 -97.49 -24.13 52.61
N THR A 41 -97.50 -23.01 51.89
CA THR A 41 -98.07 -22.91 50.53
C THR A 41 -97.09 -23.17 49.40
N THR A 42 -95.77 -23.25 49.67
CA THR A 42 -94.73 -23.44 48.63
C THR A 42 -93.91 -24.73 48.79
N ARG A 43 -94.28 -25.61 49.73
CA ARG A 43 -93.64 -26.92 49.91
C ARG A 43 -94.01 -27.90 48.78
N LYS A 44 -93.25 -28.99 48.67
CA LYS A 44 -93.37 -30.03 47.62
C LYS A 44 -94.79 -30.64 47.49
N TYR A 45 -95.60 -30.56 48.56
CA TYR A 45 -97.04 -30.81 48.56
C TYR A 45 -97.72 -29.63 49.27
N PRO A 46 -98.18 -28.59 48.56
CA PRO A 46 -98.74 -27.39 49.17
C PRO A 46 -100.13 -27.69 49.73
N LEU A 47 -100.37 -27.30 50.99
CA LEU A 47 -101.67 -27.45 51.64
C LEU A 47 -102.68 -26.48 51.03
N THR A 48 -103.88 -26.96 50.70
CA THR A 48 -104.99 -26.09 50.28
C THR A 48 -105.47 -25.21 51.44
N VAL A 49 -106.15 -24.09 51.13
CA VAL A 49 -106.58 -23.12 52.15
C VAL A 49 -107.52 -23.78 53.17
N GLU A 50 -108.35 -24.71 52.74
CA GLU A 50 -109.23 -25.50 53.61
C GLU A 50 -108.44 -26.49 54.49
N GLU A 51 -107.41 -27.15 53.97
CA GLU A 51 -106.57 -28.11 54.73
C GLU A 51 -105.60 -27.42 55.69
N ALA A 52 -105.11 -26.23 55.37
CA ALA A 52 -104.28 -25.42 56.28
C ALA A 52 -105.10 -24.75 57.38
N SER A 53 -106.41 -24.56 57.14
CA SER A 53 -107.37 -24.02 58.12
C SER A 53 -108.00 -25.12 58.99
N SER A 54 -108.07 -26.35 58.48
CA SER A 54 -108.42 -27.56 59.25
C SER A 54 -107.18 -28.11 59.96
N ILE A 55 -107.35 -28.83 61.07
CA ILE A 55 -106.28 -29.19 62.02
C ILE A 55 -105.27 -30.16 61.40
N HIS A 56 -104.36 -29.62 60.61
CA HIS A 56 -103.32 -30.38 59.98
C HIS A 56 -102.10 -30.41 60.91
N PRO A 57 -101.69 -31.59 61.43
CA PRO A 57 -100.64 -31.70 62.46
C PRO A 57 -99.30 -31.09 62.04
N VAL A 58 -99.01 -31.06 60.73
CA VAL A 58 -97.81 -30.41 60.16
C VAL A 58 -97.79 -28.89 60.41
N VAL A 59 -98.95 -28.23 60.44
CA VAL A 59 -99.05 -26.80 60.73
C VAL A 59 -98.76 -26.54 62.21
N GLU A 60 -99.30 -27.39 63.09
CA GLU A 60 -99.10 -27.32 64.54
C GLU A 60 -97.63 -27.49 64.94
N GLU A 61 -96.96 -28.50 64.38
CA GLU A 61 -95.56 -28.80 64.66
C GLU A 61 -94.62 -27.68 64.18
N LEU A 62 -94.88 -27.11 63.00
CA LEU A 62 -94.08 -26.04 62.43
C LEU A 62 -94.23 -24.74 63.25
N LEU A 63 -95.45 -24.38 63.65
CA LEU A 63 -95.71 -23.24 64.53
C LEU A 63 -94.99 -23.38 65.88
N ASN A 64 -95.11 -24.54 66.54
CA ASN A 64 -94.42 -24.81 67.80
C ASN A 64 -92.91 -24.65 67.69
N ARG A 65 -92.31 -25.19 66.63
CA ARG A 65 -90.87 -25.11 66.42
C ARG A 65 -90.40 -23.66 66.26
N GLU A 66 -91.12 -22.86 65.48
CA GLU A 66 -90.74 -21.47 65.22
C GLU A 66 -90.99 -20.57 66.44
N VAL A 67 -92.06 -20.77 67.22
CA VAL A 67 -92.27 -20.10 68.51
C VAL A 67 -91.11 -20.38 69.47
N THR A 68 -90.73 -21.65 69.60
CA THR A 68 -89.65 -22.07 70.51
C THR A 68 -88.30 -21.48 70.10
N ASN A 69 -88.02 -21.45 68.79
CA ASN A 69 -86.81 -20.85 68.25
C ASN A 69 -86.77 -19.34 68.44
N TYR A 70 -87.89 -18.66 68.23
CA TYR A 70 -88.00 -17.22 68.43
C TYR A 70 -87.77 -16.83 69.90
N LEU A 71 -88.40 -17.54 70.84
CA LEU A 71 -88.19 -17.32 72.28
C LEU A 71 -86.72 -17.53 72.67
N LYS A 72 -86.08 -18.62 72.22
CA LYS A 72 -84.64 -18.86 72.47
C LYS A 72 -83.75 -17.75 71.91
N LYS A 73 -84.08 -17.20 70.73
CA LYS A 73 -83.31 -16.13 70.11
C LYS A 73 -83.50 -14.79 70.84
N LYS A 74 -84.73 -14.52 71.28
CA LYS A 74 -85.07 -13.36 72.10
C LYS A 74 -84.35 -13.39 73.45
N ASP A 75 -84.31 -14.54 74.13
CA ASP A 75 -83.61 -14.68 75.41
C ASP A 75 -82.09 -14.54 75.26
N ARG A 76 -81.50 -15.08 74.18
CA ARG A 76 -80.08 -14.83 73.85
C ARG A 76 -79.78 -13.36 73.59
N GLN A 77 -80.69 -12.64 72.95
CA GLN A 77 -80.54 -11.20 72.77
C GLN A 77 -80.64 -10.45 74.09
N ARG A 78 -81.60 -10.80 74.97
CA ARG A 78 -81.69 -10.20 76.32
C ARG A 78 -80.41 -10.44 77.13
N LEU A 79 -79.83 -11.63 77.07
CA LEU A 79 -78.55 -11.94 77.72
C LEU A 79 -77.37 -11.10 77.20
N LYS A 80 -77.34 -10.82 75.88
CA LYS A 80 -76.34 -9.93 75.29
C LYS A 80 -76.52 -8.47 75.70
N THR A 81 -77.76 -7.99 75.86
CA THR A 81 -78.00 -6.63 76.37
C THR A 81 -77.71 -6.51 77.86
N THR A 82 -78.07 -7.50 78.68
CA THR A 82 -77.81 -7.48 80.13
C THR A 82 -76.32 -7.64 80.46
N ALA A 83 -75.54 -8.39 79.66
CA ALA A 83 -74.08 -8.45 79.81
C ALA A 83 -73.40 -7.09 79.55
N ASN A 84 -74.01 -6.24 78.71
CA ASN A 84 -73.52 -4.90 78.38
C ASN A 84 -74.06 -3.79 79.32
N THR A 85 -74.92 -4.12 80.29
CA THR A 85 -75.48 -3.17 81.29
C THR A 85 -75.07 -3.51 82.73
N THR A 86 -73.88 -4.08 82.91
CA THR A 86 -73.27 -4.24 84.23
C THR A 86 -72.68 -2.90 84.69
N PRO A 87 -73.04 -2.35 85.86
CA PRO A 87 -72.53 -1.08 86.36
C PRO A 87 -71.09 -1.28 86.88
N GLY A 88 -70.11 -1.09 86.00
CA GLY A 88 -68.68 -1.21 86.30
C GLY A 88 -67.84 -0.42 85.31
N GLY A 89 -68.14 0.87 85.14
CA GLY A 89 -67.44 1.76 84.19
C GLY A 89 -65.94 1.91 84.47
N ASN A 90 -65.48 1.69 85.70
CA ASN A 90 -64.07 1.87 86.09
C ASN A 90 -63.14 0.72 85.63
N ASP A 91 -63.60 -0.53 85.60
CA ASP A 91 -62.75 -1.68 85.23
C ASP A 91 -62.47 -1.74 83.72
N THR A 92 -63.45 -1.35 82.90
CA THR A 92 -63.30 -1.26 81.45
C THR A 92 -62.35 -0.12 81.05
N LEU A 93 -62.42 1.02 81.77
CA LEU A 93 -61.52 2.16 81.60
C LEU A 93 -60.07 1.81 81.97
N ASN A 94 -59.85 1.15 83.12
CA ASN A 94 -58.50 0.70 83.51
C ASN A 94 -57.89 -0.29 82.50
N ARG A 95 -58.70 -1.18 81.92
CA ARG A 95 -58.24 -2.13 80.90
C ARG A 95 -57.83 -1.44 79.58
N LEU A 96 -58.54 -0.36 79.22
CA LEU A 96 -58.19 0.49 78.07
C LEU A 96 -56.89 1.27 78.32
N VAL A 97 -56.71 1.83 79.53
CA VAL A 97 -55.50 2.56 79.91
C VAL A 97 -54.25 1.66 79.87
N LEU A 98 -54.33 0.42 80.38
CA LEU A 98 -53.23 -0.55 80.29
C LEU A 98 -52.92 -0.98 78.85
N PHE A 99 -53.95 -1.07 78.00
CA PHE A 99 -53.78 -1.36 76.58
C PHE A 99 -53.12 -0.19 75.83
N GLU A 100 -53.49 1.05 76.15
CA GLU A 100 -52.90 2.26 75.59
C GLU A 100 -51.43 2.41 76.02
N GLN A 101 -51.09 2.11 77.27
CA GLN A 101 -49.69 1.98 77.71
C GLN A 101 -48.93 0.91 76.93
N SER A 102 -49.53 -0.29 76.74
CA SER A 102 -48.90 -1.37 75.98
C SER A 102 -48.67 -1.00 74.50
N LEU A 103 -49.59 -0.23 73.90
CA LEU A 103 -49.43 0.30 72.55
C LEU A 103 -48.31 1.34 72.49
N SER A 104 -48.25 2.24 73.46
CA SER A 104 -47.20 3.26 73.53
C SER A 104 -45.80 2.63 73.71
N GLU A 105 -45.68 1.60 74.55
CA GLU A 105 -44.43 0.83 74.69
C GLU A 105 -44.04 0.12 73.39
N ARG A 106 -45.00 -0.52 72.71
CA ARG A 106 -44.74 -1.18 71.42
C ARG A 106 -44.37 -0.18 70.32
N GLU A 107 -45.00 0.98 70.30
CA GLU A 107 -44.69 2.07 69.36
C GLU A 107 -43.27 2.58 69.59
N LYS A 108 -42.89 2.78 70.85
CA LYS A 108 -41.53 3.14 71.22
C LYS A 108 -40.52 2.06 70.79
N GLU A 109 -40.79 0.79 71.09
CA GLU A 109 -39.93 -0.33 70.67
C GLU A 109 -39.79 -0.39 69.13
N MET A 110 -40.88 -0.17 68.39
CA MET A 110 -40.85 -0.08 66.93
C MET A 110 -39.97 1.07 66.45
N THR A 111 -40.10 2.27 67.02
CA THR A 111 -39.28 3.43 66.65
C THR A 111 -37.79 3.20 66.96
N ASP A 112 -37.47 2.61 68.10
CA ASP A 112 -36.09 2.27 68.47
C ASP A 112 -35.51 1.23 67.49
N ARG A 113 -36.29 0.21 67.12
CA ARG A 113 -35.89 -0.82 66.16
C ARG A 113 -35.70 -0.25 64.74
N GLU A 114 -36.58 0.65 64.31
CA GLU A 114 -36.43 1.38 63.03
C GLU A 114 -35.16 2.23 63.03
N SER A 115 -34.84 2.90 64.14
CA SER A 115 -33.62 3.71 64.25
C SER A 115 -32.35 2.86 64.10
N LEU A 116 -32.32 1.68 64.74
CA LEU A 116 -31.21 0.73 64.65
C LEU A 116 -31.05 0.16 63.23
N LEU A 117 -32.16 -0.12 62.54
CA LEU A 117 -32.13 -0.58 61.15
C LEU A 117 -31.57 0.51 60.23
N ARG A 118 -32.04 1.75 60.37
CA ARG A 118 -31.51 2.89 59.61
C ARG A 118 -30.01 3.10 59.85
N GLN A 119 -29.55 3.01 61.09
CA GLN A 119 -28.13 3.10 61.41
C GLN A 119 -27.33 2.00 60.70
N ARG A 120 -27.80 0.75 60.74
CA ARG A 120 -27.15 -0.38 60.08
C ARG A 120 -27.11 -0.21 58.57
N GLU A 121 -28.20 0.23 57.96
CA GLU A 121 -28.25 0.53 56.52
C GLU A 121 -27.22 1.60 56.15
N GLU A 122 -27.11 2.67 56.95
CA GLU A 122 -26.14 3.73 56.73
C GLU A 122 -24.69 3.25 56.92
N GLU A 123 -24.43 2.36 57.87
CA GLU A 123 -23.12 1.72 58.00
C GLU A 123 -22.79 0.83 56.80
N HIS A 124 -23.77 0.09 56.27
CA HIS A 124 -23.57 -0.73 55.08
C HIS A 124 -23.32 0.12 53.83
N THR A 125 -24.03 1.24 53.65
CA THR A 125 -23.78 2.15 52.53
C THR A 125 -22.40 2.79 52.63
N LYS A 126 -21.97 3.22 53.83
CA LYS A 126 -20.61 3.73 54.07
C LYS A 126 -19.54 2.68 53.74
N LYS A 127 -19.72 1.43 54.19
CA LYS A 127 -18.80 0.32 53.87
C LYS A 127 -18.76 0.03 52.37
N LEU A 128 -19.91 0.07 51.70
CA LEU A 128 -20.00 -0.15 50.26
C LEU A 128 -19.29 0.95 49.48
N GLU A 129 -19.50 2.22 49.84
CA GLU A 129 -18.82 3.36 49.20
C GLU A 129 -17.31 3.33 49.43
N HIS A 130 -16.87 3.00 50.65
CA HIS A 130 -15.44 2.79 50.92
C HIS A 130 -14.85 1.67 50.05
N ALA A 131 -15.54 0.54 49.91
CA ALA A 131 -15.09 -0.57 49.08
C ALA A 131 -15.02 -0.18 47.59
N LYS A 132 -16.01 0.58 47.09
CA LYS A 132 -15.99 1.12 45.71
C LYS A 132 -14.78 2.02 45.48
N LEU A 133 -14.48 2.91 46.43
CA LEU A 133 -13.34 3.83 46.34
C LEU A 133 -12.00 3.07 46.27
N GLU A 134 -11.81 2.06 47.12
CA GLU A 134 -10.60 1.23 47.12
C GLU A 134 -10.45 0.41 45.83
N ILE A 135 -11.54 -0.16 45.31
CA ILE A 135 -11.54 -0.83 44.00
C ILE A 135 -11.18 0.16 42.89
N GLN A 136 -11.79 1.35 42.88
CA GLN A 136 -11.51 2.39 41.88
C GLN A 136 -10.05 2.81 41.91
N LYS A 137 -9.48 3.03 43.10
CA LYS A 137 -8.06 3.37 43.29
C LYS A 137 -7.15 2.26 42.76
N THR A 138 -7.49 1.00 43.04
CA THR A 138 -6.73 -0.16 42.57
C THR A 138 -6.76 -0.28 41.05
N ILE A 139 -7.93 -0.15 40.43
CA ILE A 139 -8.09 -0.18 38.97
C ILE A 139 -7.30 0.96 38.32
N THR A 140 -7.41 2.17 38.87
CA THR A 140 -6.71 3.36 38.35
C THR A 140 -5.19 3.17 38.39
N ASN A 141 -4.66 2.66 39.51
CA ASN A 141 -3.23 2.39 39.65
C ASN A 141 -2.76 1.30 38.67
N LYS A 142 -3.55 0.24 38.48
CA LYS A 142 -3.23 -0.84 37.54
C LYS A 142 -3.16 -0.33 36.10
N ILE A 143 -4.17 0.44 35.67
CA ILE A 143 -4.20 1.06 34.34
C ILE A 143 -2.98 1.98 34.15
N LYS A 144 -2.64 2.77 35.16
CA LYS A 144 -1.47 3.66 35.11
C LYS A 144 -0.18 2.87 34.90
N MET A 145 0.05 1.80 35.67
CA MET A 145 1.24 0.95 35.54
C MET A 145 1.32 0.26 34.18
N GLU A 146 0.20 -0.28 33.67
CA GLU A 146 0.15 -0.94 32.36
C GLU A 146 0.44 0.05 31.23
N ASN A 147 -0.12 1.26 31.30
CA ASN A 147 0.15 2.32 30.33
C ASN A 147 1.61 2.78 30.37
N GLU A 148 2.20 2.96 31.56
CA GLU A 148 3.61 3.31 31.71
C GLU A 148 4.54 2.22 31.15
N ALA A 149 4.23 0.95 31.43
CA ALA A 149 4.98 -0.19 30.88
C ALA A 149 4.87 -0.26 29.35
N TYR A 150 3.68 -0.06 28.79
CA TYR A 150 3.46 0.00 27.34
C TYR A 150 4.23 1.15 26.69
N LEU A 151 4.11 2.37 27.24
CA LEU A 151 4.81 3.54 26.73
C LEU A 151 6.33 3.36 26.80
N SER A 152 6.85 2.77 27.88
CA SER A 152 8.27 2.47 28.03
C SER A 152 8.76 1.44 26.99
N ALA A 153 8.00 0.36 26.79
CA ALA A 153 8.34 -0.68 25.82
C ALA A 153 8.32 -0.13 24.39
N GLU A 154 7.31 0.67 24.04
CA GLU A 154 7.19 1.25 22.71
C GLU A 154 8.26 2.31 22.46
N SER A 155 8.57 3.16 23.46
CA SER A 155 9.67 4.13 23.37
C SER A 155 11.00 3.42 23.13
N LYS A 156 11.25 2.31 23.82
CA LYS A 156 12.46 1.49 23.61
C LYS A 156 12.50 0.87 22.22
N ARG A 157 11.38 0.32 21.74
CA ARG A 157 11.28 -0.25 20.38
C ARG A 157 11.61 0.79 19.31
N LEU A 158 11.05 1.99 19.44
CA LEU A 158 11.30 3.11 18.52
C LEU A 158 12.74 3.59 18.60
N GLN A 159 13.34 3.62 19.79
CA GLN A 159 14.76 3.95 19.95
C GLN A 159 15.67 2.93 19.26
N ASP A 160 15.44 1.63 19.49
CA ASP A 160 16.20 0.56 18.85
C ASP A 160 16.05 0.61 17.31
N GLU A 161 14.87 0.97 16.80
CA GLU A 161 14.62 1.14 15.38
C GLU A 161 15.32 2.38 14.79
N HIS A 162 15.29 3.50 15.50
CA HIS A 162 16.05 4.70 15.14
C HIS A 162 17.56 4.40 15.08
N ASP A 163 18.10 3.70 16.07
CA ASP A 163 19.53 3.39 16.13
C ASP A 163 19.95 2.47 14.97
N ARG A 164 19.11 1.50 14.59
CA ARG A 164 19.33 0.69 13.37
C ARG A 164 19.39 1.57 12.12
N PHE A 165 18.46 2.51 11.95
CA PHE A 165 18.46 3.41 10.79
C PHE A 165 19.70 4.31 10.76
N VAL A 166 20.15 4.80 11.91
CA VAL A 166 21.37 5.60 12.01
C VAL A 166 22.60 4.79 11.59
N ASP A 167 22.69 3.52 12.00
CA ASP A 167 23.79 2.65 11.63
C ASP A 167 23.78 2.30 10.13
N GLU A 168 22.61 2.05 9.55
CA GLU A 168 22.45 1.84 8.11
C GLU A 168 22.85 3.09 7.31
N LEU A 169 22.39 4.28 7.73
CA LEU A 169 22.78 5.55 7.11
C LEU A 169 24.29 5.78 7.20
N ARG A 170 24.92 5.46 8.33
CA ARG A 170 26.38 5.56 8.51
C ARG A 170 27.12 4.62 7.57
N SER A 171 26.64 3.38 7.42
CA SER A 171 27.18 2.37 6.50
C SER A 171 27.06 2.81 5.04
N LEU A 172 25.90 3.31 4.63
CA LEU A 172 25.66 3.83 3.28
C LEU A 172 26.53 5.04 2.97
N LYS A 173 26.65 5.99 3.91
CA LYS A 173 27.54 7.15 3.78
C LYS A 173 28.99 6.70 3.54
N LYS A 174 29.48 5.76 4.36
CA LYS A 174 30.85 5.21 4.21
C LYS A 174 31.06 4.57 2.84
N LYS A 175 30.11 3.75 2.37
CA LYS A 175 30.19 3.12 1.03
C LYS A 175 30.21 4.17 -0.08
N LEU A 176 29.40 5.22 0.02
CA LEU A 176 29.35 6.29 -0.97
C LEU A 176 30.68 7.06 -1.01
N GLU A 177 31.24 7.37 0.14
CA GLU A 177 32.52 8.07 0.28
C GLU A 177 33.69 7.24 -0.27
N GLU A 178 33.71 5.94 0.00
CA GLU A 178 34.69 5.00 -0.60
C GLU A 178 34.56 4.94 -2.13
N GLN A 179 33.33 4.88 -2.67
CA GLN A 179 33.11 4.89 -4.12
C GLN A 179 33.64 6.18 -4.76
N TYR A 180 33.32 7.33 -4.17
CA TYR A 180 33.76 8.63 -4.64
C TYR A 180 35.30 8.76 -4.61
N ASN A 181 35.92 8.38 -3.49
CA ASN A 181 37.37 8.40 -3.35
C ASN A 181 38.06 7.48 -4.36
N ASN A 182 37.53 6.27 -4.57
CA ASN A 182 38.04 5.33 -5.58
C ASN A 182 37.93 5.91 -6.99
N GLN A 183 36.83 6.60 -7.31
CA GLN A 183 36.64 7.23 -8.61
C GLN A 183 37.62 8.38 -8.84
N ILE A 184 37.82 9.24 -7.84
CA ILE A 184 38.82 10.32 -7.90
C ILE A 184 40.22 9.74 -8.14
N GLN A 185 40.62 8.71 -7.39
CA GLN A 185 41.94 8.10 -7.56
C GLN A 185 42.14 7.51 -8.95
N ARG A 186 41.11 6.88 -9.53
CA ARG A 186 41.15 6.37 -10.91
C ARG A 186 41.32 7.49 -11.93
N ILE A 187 40.59 8.59 -11.76
CA ILE A 187 40.70 9.77 -12.64
C ILE A 187 42.10 10.37 -12.53
N ALA A 188 42.59 10.64 -11.32
CA ALA A 188 43.91 11.19 -11.08
C ALA A 188 45.04 10.31 -11.66
N SER A 189 44.92 8.98 -11.52
CA SER A 189 45.88 8.03 -12.10
C SER A 189 45.87 8.07 -13.64
N ARG A 190 44.67 8.16 -14.24
CA ARG A 190 44.52 8.27 -15.70
C ARG A 190 45.06 9.60 -16.22
N GLU A 191 44.78 10.70 -15.54
CA GLU A 191 45.31 12.03 -15.87
C GLU A 191 46.84 12.02 -15.84
N ALA A 192 47.46 11.50 -14.78
CA ALA A 192 48.91 11.38 -14.69
C ALA A 192 49.51 10.55 -15.83
N ALA A 193 48.86 9.45 -16.23
CA ALA A 193 49.29 8.64 -17.37
C ALA A 193 49.17 9.40 -18.70
N MET A 194 48.07 10.12 -18.91
CA MET A 194 47.85 10.93 -20.11
C MET A 194 48.86 12.08 -20.19
N SER A 195 49.12 12.78 -19.09
CA SER A 195 50.13 13.85 -19.03
C SER A 195 51.53 13.36 -19.42
N LYS A 196 51.95 12.19 -18.92
CA LYS A 196 53.23 11.57 -19.34
C LYS A 196 53.26 11.25 -20.83
N SER A 197 52.16 10.72 -21.38
CA SER A 197 52.07 10.41 -22.82
C SER A 197 52.11 11.66 -23.70
N ILE A 198 51.47 12.75 -23.26
CA ILE A 198 51.51 14.04 -23.95
C ILE A 198 52.94 14.58 -23.95
N GLU A 199 53.61 14.58 -22.79
CA GLU A 199 55.00 15.05 -22.68
C GLU A 199 55.95 14.27 -23.60
N GLU A 200 55.78 12.95 -23.72
CA GLU A 200 56.57 12.13 -24.64
C GLU A 200 56.30 12.47 -26.11
N LYS A 201 55.03 12.70 -26.46
CA LYS A 201 54.67 13.14 -27.82
C LYS A 201 55.22 14.52 -28.14
N ASP A 202 55.21 15.45 -27.18
CA ASP A 202 55.78 16.78 -27.36
C ASP A 202 57.30 16.72 -27.59
N LYS A 203 58.02 15.84 -26.87
CA LYS A 203 59.45 15.57 -27.12
C LYS A 203 59.69 15.05 -28.54
N LYS A 204 58.87 14.10 -29.01
CA LYS A 204 58.95 13.58 -30.40
C LYS A 204 58.66 14.66 -31.44
N ILE A 205 57.66 15.51 -31.19
CA ILE A 205 57.34 16.64 -32.07
C ILE A 205 58.50 17.63 -32.13
N ALA A 206 59.11 17.98 -30.99
CA ALA A 206 60.26 18.87 -30.93
C ALA A 206 61.46 18.30 -31.70
N PHE A 207 61.74 17.00 -31.54
CA PHE A 207 62.80 16.32 -32.28
C PHE A 207 62.55 16.34 -33.80
N SER A 208 61.35 15.97 -34.24
CA SER A 208 60.99 16.00 -35.66
C SER A 208 61.05 17.41 -36.26
N LYS A 209 60.66 18.45 -35.51
CA LYS A 209 60.82 19.85 -35.94
C LYS A 209 62.29 20.20 -36.19
N GLY A 210 63.20 19.75 -35.33
CA GLY A 210 64.64 19.94 -35.51
C GLY A 210 65.16 19.29 -36.79
N LEU A 211 64.78 18.04 -37.06
CA LEU A 211 65.14 17.34 -38.29
C LEU A 211 64.59 18.03 -39.55
N ILE A 212 63.35 18.53 -39.51
CA ILE A 212 62.75 19.29 -40.62
C ILE A 212 63.52 20.58 -40.88
N GLN A 213 63.97 21.27 -39.83
CA GLN A 213 64.75 22.50 -40.00
C GLN A 213 66.12 22.21 -40.62
N GLU A 214 66.78 21.14 -40.20
CA GLU A 214 68.08 20.75 -40.75
C GLU A 214 67.98 20.33 -42.22
N THR A 215 66.99 19.50 -42.55
CA THR A 215 66.73 19.10 -43.94
C THR A 215 66.41 20.32 -44.82
N LYS A 216 65.62 21.28 -44.34
CA LYS A 216 65.39 22.55 -45.06
C LYS A 216 66.69 23.32 -45.35
N LYS A 217 67.61 23.43 -44.40
CA LYS A 217 68.91 24.07 -44.65
C LYS A 217 69.69 23.34 -45.73
N THR A 218 69.78 22.01 -45.64
CA THR A 218 70.49 21.20 -46.64
C THR A 218 69.87 21.36 -48.03
N LEU A 219 68.54 21.42 -48.12
CA LEU A 219 67.82 21.64 -49.38
C LEU A 219 68.16 23.00 -49.99
N THR A 220 68.09 24.09 -49.22
CA THR A 220 68.45 25.42 -49.72
C THR A 220 69.92 25.52 -50.17
N SER A 221 70.82 24.75 -49.55
CA SER A 221 72.21 24.65 -50.00
C SER A 221 72.34 23.89 -51.32
N ALA A 222 71.61 22.77 -51.46
CA ALA A 222 71.58 21.99 -52.69
C ALA A 222 70.98 22.80 -53.84
N GLU A 223 69.89 23.53 -53.61
CA GLU A 223 69.25 24.44 -54.58
C GLU A 223 70.25 25.47 -55.13
N LYS A 224 71.04 26.10 -54.26
CA LYS A 224 72.10 27.04 -54.69
C LYS A 224 73.14 26.37 -55.57
N SER A 225 73.54 25.14 -55.21
CA SER A 225 74.52 24.37 -56.00
C SER A 225 73.96 23.98 -57.37
N ILE A 226 72.70 23.56 -57.45
CA ILE A 226 72.01 23.23 -58.71
C ILE A 226 71.96 24.46 -59.61
N ASN A 227 71.52 25.61 -59.08
CA ASN A 227 71.45 26.86 -59.85
C ASN A 227 72.82 27.29 -60.40
N MET A 228 73.93 27.05 -59.67
CA MET A 228 75.28 27.29 -60.19
C MET A 228 75.66 26.35 -61.33
N LEU A 229 75.25 25.08 -61.26
CA LEU A 229 75.49 24.09 -62.32
C LEU A 229 74.65 24.38 -63.56
N GLU A 230 73.38 24.76 -63.39
CA GLU A 230 72.49 25.16 -64.49
C GLU A 230 73.08 26.36 -65.26
N ASN A 231 73.55 27.39 -64.55
CA ASN A 231 74.23 28.52 -65.18
C ASN A 231 75.49 28.11 -65.97
N LYS A 232 76.28 27.17 -65.43
CA LYS A 232 77.46 26.64 -66.14
C LYS A 232 77.06 25.84 -67.39
N ASN A 233 76.03 25.01 -67.29
CA ASN A 233 75.50 24.26 -68.43
C ASN A 233 74.99 25.20 -69.53
N GLN A 234 74.29 26.28 -69.17
CA GLN A 234 73.85 27.27 -70.14
C GLN A 234 75.02 27.89 -70.92
N ILE A 235 76.10 28.28 -70.23
CA ILE A 235 77.31 28.80 -70.89
C ILE A 235 77.91 27.77 -71.85
N LEU A 236 77.93 26.49 -71.46
CA LEU A 236 78.45 25.44 -72.32
C LEU A 236 77.58 25.22 -73.56
N GLU A 237 76.25 25.26 -73.42
CA GLU A 237 75.31 25.18 -74.56
C GLU A 237 75.50 26.35 -75.52
N ASP A 238 75.69 27.57 -75.01
CA ASP A 238 75.97 28.75 -75.84
C ASP A 238 77.31 28.59 -76.60
N ILE A 239 78.35 28.05 -75.95
CA ILE A 239 79.65 27.77 -76.58
C ILE A 239 79.52 26.69 -77.66
N ILE A 240 78.77 25.62 -77.38
CA ILE A 240 78.52 24.54 -78.34
C ILE A 240 77.80 25.10 -79.56
N SER A 241 76.70 25.84 -79.36
CA SER A 241 75.93 26.48 -80.43
C SER A 241 76.81 27.39 -81.30
N ALA A 242 77.64 28.24 -80.68
CA ALA A 242 78.57 29.10 -81.42
C ALA A 242 79.63 28.32 -82.23
N LYS A 243 80.09 27.18 -81.70
CA LYS A 243 81.02 26.30 -82.42
C LYS A 243 80.32 25.58 -83.58
N GLU A 244 79.09 25.13 -83.41
CA GLU A 244 78.29 24.51 -84.46
C GLU A 244 78.05 25.47 -85.63
N GLU A 245 77.62 26.70 -85.35
CA GLU A 245 77.45 27.75 -86.37
C GLU A 245 78.76 28.05 -87.13
N LYS A 246 79.89 28.08 -86.42
CA LYS A 246 81.21 28.28 -87.05
C LYS A 246 81.59 27.09 -87.93
N ILE A 247 81.32 25.86 -87.50
CA ILE A 247 81.56 24.66 -88.31
C ILE A 247 80.71 24.70 -89.58
N LEU A 248 79.42 25.04 -89.47
CA LEU A 248 78.51 25.18 -90.62
C LEU A 248 79.02 26.26 -91.59
N SER A 249 79.39 27.44 -91.09
CA SER A 249 79.95 28.52 -91.92
C SER A 249 81.23 28.12 -92.65
N LEU A 250 82.15 27.42 -91.96
CA LEU A 250 83.38 26.90 -92.57
C LEU A 250 83.08 25.81 -93.61
N TYR A 251 82.09 24.96 -93.34
CA TYR A 251 81.63 23.92 -94.26
C TYR A 251 81.01 24.51 -95.53
N ASP A 252 80.19 25.55 -95.40
CA ASP A 252 79.60 26.28 -96.53
C ASP A 252 80.69 26.97 -97.37
N LEU A 253 81.67 27.60 -96.71
CA LEU A 253 82.82 28.20 -97.40
C LEU A 253 83.65 27.16 -98.15
N PHE A 254 83.97 26.02 -97.51
CA PHE A 254 84.67 24.91 -98.15
C PHE A 254 83.90 24.40 -99.38
N THR A 255 82.58 24.24 -99.24
CA THR A 255 81.68 23.82 -100.32
C THR A 255 81.67 24.80 -101.49
N SER A 256 81.80 26.11 -101.23
CA SER A 256 81.90 27.12 -102.28
C SER A 256 83.22 27.06 -103.06
N PHE A 257 84.33 26.71 -102.40
CA PHE A 257 85.67 26.70 -102.99
C PHE A 257 85.98 25.41 -103.76
N VAL A 258 85.47 24.27 -103.28
CA VAL A 258 85.66 22.97 -103.92
C VAL A 258 84.31 22.23 -104.04
N PRO A 259 83.40 22.68 -104.93
CA PRO A 259 82.05 22.09 -105.04
C PRO A 259 82.09 20.60 -105.42
N SER A 260 83.11 20.19 -106.19
CA SER A 260 83.28 18.82 -106.66
C SER A 260 83.72 17.82 -105.59
N GLN A 261 84.24 18.27 -104.44
CA GLN A 261 84.60 17.41 -103.30
C GLN A 261 83.62 17.51 -102.12
N ALA A 262 82.77 18.53 -102.08
CA ALA A 262 81.82 18.73 -100.99
C ALA A 262 80.72 17.66 -100.94
N ASN A 263 80.33 17.13 -102.09
CA ASN A 263 79.51 15.93 -102.19
C ASN A 263 80.43 14.76 -102.51
N ASP A 264 81.04 14.19 -101.47
CA ASP A 264 81.72 12.92 -101.62
C ASP A 264 80.68 11.84 -101.94
N SER A 265 80.54 11.57 -103.25
CA SER A 265 79.69 10.49 -103.77
C SER A 265 80.12 9.09 -103.31
N THR A 266 81.12 9.00 -102.43
CA THR A 266 81.54 7.78 -101.77
C THR A 266 81.02 7.60 -100.33
N ILE A 267 80.34 8.62 -99.78
CA ILE A 267 79.76 8.60 -98.43
C ILE A 267 78.24 8.48 -98.51
N GLU A 268 77.68 7.50 -97.77
CA GLU A 268 76.24 7.29 -97.72
C GLU A 268 75.49 8.50 -97.11
N PRO A 269 74.51 9.09 -97.82
CA PRO A 269 73.70 10.20 -97.30
C PRO A 269 72.94 9.81 -96.02
N LYS A 270 72.87 10.71 -95.03
CA LYS A 270 72.12 10.49 -93.77
C LYS A 270 70.60 10.36 -93.98
N LYS A 271 70.06 11.04 -94.99
CA LYS A 271 68.65 11.02 -95.38
C LYS A 271 68.59 11.06 -96.91
N TYR A 272 67.75 10.23 -97.50
CA TYR A 272 67.46 10.26 -98.94
C TYR A 272 66.26 11.17 -99.17
N THR A 273 66.35 12.08 -100.15
CA THR A 273 65.24 13.01 -100.42
C THR A 273 64.10 12.33 -101.17
N THR A 274 64.40 11.28 -101.95
CA THR A 274 63.43 10.50 -102.71
C THR A 274 63.74 8.99 -102.65
N THR A 275 62.74 8.16 -102.93
CA THR A 275 62.93 6.70 -103.09
C THR A 275 63.82 6.37 -104.29
N TYR A 276 63.76 7.17 -105.36
CA TYR A 276 64.62 7.01 -106.54
C TYR A 276 66.10 7.18 -106.22
N GLU A 277 66.47 8.19 -105.42
CA GLU A 277 67.87 8.40 -105.00
C GLU A 277 68.40 7.25 -104.12
N ARG A 278 67.54 6.73 -103.24
CA ARG A 278 67.86 5.57 -102.39
C ARG A 278 68.16 4.34 -103.24
N ASP A 279 67.29 4.03 -104.21
CA ASP A 279 67.45 2.86 -105.07
C ASP A 279 68.65 3.03 -106.02
N ARG A 280 68.91 4.25 -106.49
CA ARG A 280 70.11 4.57 -107.29
C ARG A 280 71.40 4.32 -106.51
N TRP A 281 71.47 4.72 -105.25
CA TRP A 281 72.60 4.43 -104.36
C TRP A 281 72.73 2.94 -104.05
N TYR A 282 71.62 2.24 -103.82
CA TYR A 282 71.61 0.81 -103.54
C TYR A 282 72.09 -0.02 -104.75
N ASN A 283 71.70 0.36 -105.96
CA ASN A 283 72.17 -0.28 -107.19
C ASN A 283 73.65 0.02 -107.43
N LEU A 284 74.08 1.28 -107.25
CA LEU A 284 75.51 1.64 -107.30
C LEU A 284 76.35 0.80 -106.32
N ARG A 285 75.83 0.59 -105.10
CA ARG A 285 76.46 -0.25 -104.06
C ARG A 285 76.60 -1.70 -104.50
N LYS A 286 75.56 -2.28 -105.11
CA LYS A 286 75.54 -3.68 -105.55
C LYS A 286 76.57 -3.94 -106.66
N ASP A 287 76.77 -2.97 -107.54
CA ASP A 287 77.73 -3.09 -108.65
C ASP A 287 79.18 -2.90 -108.19
N ILE A 288 79.42 -2.19 -107.07
CA ILE A 288 80.75 -1.87 -106.54
C ILE A 288 81.25 -2.87 -105.48
N GLU A 289 80.37 -3.67 -104.86
CA GLU A 289 80.69 -4.62 -103.77
C GLU A 289 81.71 -5.70 -104.17
N PHE A 290 81.88 -5.95 -105.48
CA PHE A 290 82.78 -6.98 -106.03
C PHE A 290 84.19 -6.47 -106.40
N ASP A 291 84.49 -5.17 -106.27
CA ASP A 291 85.83 -4.60 -106.53
C ASP A 291 86.56 -4.20 -105.22
N PRO A 292 87.62 -4.92 -104.81
CA PRO A 292 88.34 -4.66 -103.55
C PRO A 292 89.05 -3.31 -103.46
N GLU A 293 89.44 -2.72 -104.60
CA GLU A 293 90.15 -1.43 -104.63
C GLU A 293 89.19 -0.25 -104.50
N ILE A 294 87.97 -0.37 -105.02
CA ILE A 294 86.94 0.68 -104.90
C ILE A 294 86.32 0.67 -103.50
N ARG A 295 86.18 -0.51 -102.86
CA ARG A 295 85.66 -0.64 -101.48
C ARG A 295 86.46 0.13 -100.42
N LYS A 296 87.75 0.38 -100.65
CA LYS A 296 88.61 1.20 -99.76
C LYS A 296 88.33 2.70 -99.86
N LYS A 297 87.76 3.17 -100.97
CA LYS A 297 87.49 4.59 -101.24
C LYS A 297 86.18 5.09 -100.65
N TYR A 298 85.27 4.21 -100.23
CA TYR A 298 83.93 4.54 -99.74
C TYR A 298 83.84 4.35 -98.21
N THR A 299 83.38 5.37 -97.49
CA THR A 299 83.19 5.33 -96.03
C THR A 299 81.73 5.04 -95.70
N PHE A 300 81.47 3.80 -95.27
CA PHE A 300 80.15 3.31 -94.92
C PHE A 300 79.80 3.60 -93.46
N ARG A 301 78.55 4.00 -93.16
CA ARG A 301 78.05 3.99 -91.79
C ARG A 301 77.83 2.54 -91.36
N ARG A 302 78.62 2.07 -90.39
CA ARG A 302 78.36 0.80 -89.71
C ARG A 302 76.99 0.94 -89.00
N LYS A 303 76.04 0.05 -89.27
CA LYS A 303 74.79 -0.04 -88.49
C LYS A 303 75.20 -0.32 -87.04
N ASN A 304 75.12 0.68 -86.17
CA ASN A 304 75.13 0.43 -84.74
C ASN A 304 73.77 -0.14 -84.38
N GLU A 305 73.75 -1.41 -83.99
CA GLU A 305 72.66 -2.01 -83.23
C GLU A 305 72.44 -1.13 -81.99
N ILE A 306 71.25 -0.53 -81.91
CA ILE A 306 70.81 0.20 -80.74
C ILE A 306 70.62 -0.85 -79.64
N GLN A 307 71.54 -0.92 -78.67
CA GLN A 307 71.25 -1.56 -77.41
C GLN A 307 70.23 -0.67 -76.67
N GLU A 308 68.96 -1.05 -76.76
CA GLU A 308 67.93 -0.72 -75.78
C GLU A 308 68.42 -1.18 -74.40
N HIS A 309 69.10 -0.30 -73.66
CA HIS A 309 69.27 -0.50 -72.23
C HIS A 309 68.01 -0.01 -71.53
N LEU A 310 67.20 -1.00 -71.16
CA LEU A 310 66.09 -0.98 -70.23
C LEU A 310 66.23 0.09 -69.15
N PHE A 311 65.23 0.98 -69.11
CA PHE A 311 64.90 1.76 -67.93
C PHE A 311 64.38 0.78 -66.86
N GLU A 312 65.26 0.27 -66.00
CA GLU A 312 64.85 -0.41 -64.77
C GLU A 312 64.22 0.63 -63.84
N GLY A 313 62.89 0.66 -63.82
CA GLY A 313 62.15 1.32 -62.74
C GLY A 313 62.34 0.54 -61.43
N PRO A 314 62.51 1.20 -60.28
CA PRO A 314 62.58 0.50 -59.01
C PRO A 314 61.19 0.02 -58.61
N ASP A 315 60.95 -1.28 -58.76
CA ASP A 315 59.93 -1.99 -57.99
C ASP A 315 60.50 -2.38 -56.62
N ARG A 316 59.58 -2.50 -55.65
CA ARG A 316 59.70 -3.02 -54.27
C ARG A 316 60.07 -1.96 -53.21
N ARG A 317 59.32 -1.78 -52.12
CA ARG A 317 58.45 -2.74 -51.41
C ARG A 317 57.59 -2.00 -50.38
N GLY A 318 56.34 -2.43 -50.21
CA GLY A 318 55.52 -2.03 -49.07
C GLY A 318 56.13 -2.48 -47.74
N ILE A 319 55.91 -1.66 -46.71
CA ILE A 319 55.93 -2.08 -45.31
C ILE A 319 54.61 -1.61 -44.71
N TRP A 320 53.64 -2.53 -44.69
CA TRP A 320 52.61 -2.60 -43.67
C TRP A 320 53.03 -3.74 -42.73
N ALA A 321 53.24 -3.44 -41.45
CA ALA A 321 53.01 -4.30 -40.28
C ALA A 321 53.88 -3.84 -39.09
N ASN A 322 53.31 -2.99 -38.23
CA ASN A 322 52.97 -3.22 -36.81
C ASN A 322 52.82 -1.90 -36.07
#